data_AF-J3KVL3-F1
#
_entry.id   AF-J3KVL3-F1
#
_cell.length_a   1.000
_cell.length_b   1.000
_cell.length_c   1.000
_cell.angle_alpha   90.00
_cell.angle_beta   90.00
_cell.angle_gamma   90.00
#
_symmetry.space_group_name_H-M   'P 1'
#
loop_
_entity.id
_entity.type
_entity.pdbx_description
1 polymer ?
#
loop_
_entity_poly.entity_id
_entity_poly.type
_entity_poly.pdbx_seq_one_letter_code
_entity_poly.pdbx_strand_id
1 'polypeptide(L)'
;MATMRTAAAALGTGALSSSTTKRFFFAAPSRVACRRLRAFPNSELTLEELNPSVELLRKTAEAVGDFRKTPIYIVGTDCTAKRNIAKLLANSIIYRYLCSEELLEDVLGGKDALNAFRESDLNGYLEVETEGLKQLTSMGSLVLCCGDGAVMNSTNLGLLRHGVSIWINVPLELVVNDMLKTQATSDPDSFSEAMSRVRQRYDELKERYGVSDITVSVQNVASQLGYSSIDSVTLEDMVLEIVRQIERLIRAKSMMEAAGKPF
;
A
#
# COMPACT_ATOMS: atom_id res chain seq x y z
N MET A 1 -39.91 -50.60 -62.60
CA MET A 1 -40.61 -50.69 -61.30
C MET A 1 -40.38 -49.36 -60.59
N ALA A 2 -41.27 -48.37 -60.77
CA ALA A 2 -42.41 -48.06 -59.89
C ALA A 2 -41.95 -47.72 -58.45
N THR A 3 -42.31 -46.64 -57.75
CA THR A 3 -43.23 -45.50 -57.96
C THR A 3 -43.04 -44.52 -56.77
N MET A 4 -43.44 -43.27 -56.96
CA MET A 4 -43.72 -42.25 -55.93
C MET A 4 -44.66 -42.71 -54.79
N ARG A 5 -44.63 -41.95 -53.67
CA ARG A 5 -45.75 -41.48 -52.78
C ARG A 5 -45.42 -41.62 -51.28
N THR A 6 -45.20 -40.53 -50.54
CA THR A 6 -46.16 -39.66 -49.82
C THR A 6 -46.99 -40.31 -48.70
N ALA A 7 -46.88 -39.70 -47.51
CA ALA A 7 -47.93 -39.26 -46.59
C ALA A 7 -48.17 -40.00 -45.24
N ALA A 8 -48.15 -39.16 -44.19
CA ALA A 8 -49.13 -39.03 -43.08
C ALA A 8 -49.02 -39.88 -41.80
N ALA A 9 -48.64 -39.17 -40.72
CA ALA A 9 -49.37 -38.88 -39.47
C ALA A 9 -49.99 -40.01 -38.59
N ALA A 10 -49.57 -40.03 -37.31
CA ALA A 10 -50.39 -40.13 -36.08
C ALA A 10 -49.48 -39.92 -34.85
N LEU A 11 -49.59 -38.84 -34.06
CA LEU A 11 -50.49 -38.60 -32.91
C LEU A 11 -50.27 -39.55 -31.71
N GLY A 12 -49.87 -38.96 -30.57
CA GLY A 12 -49.77 -39.59 -29.24
C GLY A 12 -48.91 -38.74 -28.28
N THR A 13 -49.40 -37.59 -27.78
CA THR A 13 -50.00 -37.37 -26.44
C THR A 13 -49.02 -37.13 -25.28
N GLY A 14 -49.20 -35.97 -24.62
CA GLY A 14 -48.77 -35.67 -23.25
C GLY A 14 -47.56 -34.72 -23.16
N ALA A 15 -47.51 -33.68 -22.33
CA ALA A 15 -48.47 -33.03 -21.45
C ALA A 15 -47.86 -31.65 -21.10
N LEU A 16 -48.71 -30.66 -20.82
CA LEU A 16 -48.33 -29.36 -20.27
C LEU A 16 -47.54 -29.49 -18.95
N SER A 17 -46.52 -28.66 -18.71
CA SER A 17 -46.29 -28.09 -17.37
C SER A 17 -45.24 -26.96 -17.34
N SER A 18 -45.75 -25.79 -16.95
CA SER A 18 -45.19 -24.76 -16.07
C SER A 18 -43.77 -24.19 -16.27
N SER A 19 -43.80 -22.89 -16.62
CA SER A 19 -42.90 -21.82 -16.21
C SER A 19 -42.13 -22.07 -14.91
N THR A 20 -40.79 -22.08 -14.99
CA THR A 20 -39.93 -21.79 -13.84
C THR A 20 -39.06 -20.59 -14.17
N THR A 21 -39.59 -19.41 -13.82
CA THR A 21 -38.82 -18.17 -13.71
C THR A 21 -37.69 -18.41 -12.72
N LYS A 22 -36.45 -18.45 -13.22
CA LYS A 22 -35.24 -18.45 -12.38
C LYS A 22 -35.24 -17.15 -11.58
N ARG A 23 -35.70 -17.23 -10.33
CA ARG A 23 -35.49 -16.17 -9.33
C ARG A 23 -33.98 -16.04 -9.13
N PHE A 24 -33.42 -14.97 -9.64
CA PHE A 24 -32.14 -14.45 -9.18
C PHE A 24 -32.29 -14.18 -7.68
N PHE A 25 -31.72 -15.07 -6.87
CA PHE A 25 -31.43 -14.73 -5.48
C PHE A 25 -30.35 -13.66 -5.52
N PHE A 26 -30.77 -12.39 -5.44
CA PHE A 26 -29.89 -11.34 -4.99
C PHE A 26 -29.48 -11.70 -3.57
N ALA A 27 -28.25 -12.21 -3.43
CA ALA A 27 -27.61 -12.32 -2.14
C ALA A 27 -27.61 -10.92 -1.52
N ALA A 28 -28.25 -10.78 -0.36
CA ALA A 28 -28.20 -9.55 0.41
C ALA A 28 -26.72 -9.17 0.64
N PRO A 29 -26.34 -7.89 0.55
CA PRO A 29 -24.99 -7.48 0.86
C PRO A 29 -24.69 -7.92 2.29
N SER A 30 -23.68 -8.77 2.45
CA SER A 30 -23.19 -9.16 3.77
C SER A 30 -22.87 -7.86 4.50
N ARG A 31 -23.48 -7.67 5.68
CA ARG A 31 -23.13 -6.56 6.57
C ARG A 31 -21.61 -6.59 6.77
N VAL A 32 -20.91 -5.65 6.14
CA VAL A 32 -19.48 -5.44 6.35
C VAL A 32 -19.36 -4.95 7.78
N ALA A 33 -19.11 -5.87 8.71
CA ALA A 33 -18.69 -5.50 10.04
C ALA A 33 -17.38 -4.73 9.86
N CYS A 34 -17.40 -3.43 10.16
CA CYS A 34 -16.21 -2.58 10.18
C CYS A 34 -15.27 -3.11 11.26
N ARG A 35 -14.43 -4.09 10.89
CA ARG A 35 -13.36 -4.57 11.76
C ARG A 35 -12.26 -3.54 11.70
N ARG A 36 -11.91 -2.96 12.85
CA ARG A 36 -10.67 -2.18 12.96
C ARG A 36 -9.50 -3.11 12.64
N LEU A 37 -8.88 -2.90 11.50
CA LEU A 37 -7.74 -3.69 11.05
C LEU A 37 -6.50 -3.25 11.83
N ARG A 38 -5.80 -4.22 12.42
CA ARG A 38 -4.52 -3.97 13.10
C ARG A 38 -3.53 -3.39 12.11
N ALA A 39 -2.64 -2.51 12.57
CA ALA A 39 -1.55 -1.96 11.75
C ALA A 39 -0.66 -3.06 11.15
N PHE A 40 -0.60 -4.21 11.82
CA PHE A 40 0.15 -5.39 11.44
C PHE A 40 -0.80 -6.58 11.25
N PRO A 41 -1.49 -6.69 10.10
CA PRO A 41 -2.17 -7.92 9.75
C PRO A 41 -1.14 -9.02 9.43
N ASN A 42 -1.51 -10.28 9.60
CA ASN A 42 -0.64 -11.42 9.32
C ASN A 42 -0.37 -11.64 7.82
N SER A 43 -1.08 -10.94 6.95
CA SER A 43 -0.96 -11.00 5.50
C SER A 43 -1.10 -9.60 4.91
N GLU A 44 -0.52 -9.40 3.74
CA GLU A 44 -0.77 -8.21 2.95
C GLU A 44 -2.24 -8.15 2.51
N LEU A 45 -2.86 -6.98 2.65
CA LEU A 45 -4.25 -6.77 2.26
C LEU A 45 -4.31 -6.19 0.85
N THR A 46 -5.33 -6.60 0.11
CA THR A 46 -5.63 -6.00 -1.20
C THR A 46 -6.25 -4.62 -1.02
N LEU A 47 -6.19 -3.80 -2.07
CA LEU A 47 -6.74 -2.44 -2.05
C LEU A 47 -8.27 -2.45 -1.85
N GLU A 48 -8.97 -3.51 -2.28
CA GLU A 48 -10.43 -3.66 -2.14
C GLU A 48 -10.87 -4.12 -0.74
N GLU A 49 -10.01 -4.84 -0.02
CA GLU A 49 -10.27 -5.26 1.36
C GLU A 49 -10.13 -4.10 2.36
N LEU A 50 -9.36 -3.07 1.98
CA LEU A 50 -9.11 -1.88 2.79
C LEU A 50 -10.18 -0.82 2.59
N ASN A 51 -11.29 -0.96 3.29
CA ASN A 51 -12.34 0.06 3.32
C ASN A 51 -12.09 1.05 4.47
N PRO A 52 -11.78 2.34 4.17
CA PRO A 52 -11.55 3.34 5.19
C PRO A 52 -12.83 3.66 5.96
N SER A 53 -12.71 3.92 7.27
CA SER A 53 -13.85 4.34 8.09
C SER A 53 -14.38 5.71 7.64
N VAL A 54 -15.68 5.94 7.83
CA VAL A 54 -16.32 7.23 7.47
C VAL A 54 -15.65 8.41 8.20
N GLU A 55 -15.18 8.18 9.42
CA GLU A 55 -14.43 9.17 10.20
C GLU A 55 -13.09 9.52 9.55
N LEU A 56 -12.37 8.50 9.06
CA LEU A 56 -11.11 8.68 8.35
C LEU A 56 -11.32 9.46 7.05
N LEU A 57 -12.36 9.11 6.28
CA LEU A 57 -12.74 9.82 5.05
C LEU A 57 -13.08 11.29 5.30
N ARG A 58 -13.81 11.59 6.38
CA ARG A 58 -14.14 12.97 6.75
C ARG A 58 -12.87 13.78 7.07
N LYS A 59 -12.02 13.27 7.95
CA LYS A 59 -10.78 13.95 8.36
C LYS A 59 -9.81 14.13 7.21
N THR A 60 -9.69 13.13 6.35
CA THR A 60 -8.85 13.21 5.15
C THR A 60 -9.42 14.21 4.15
N ALA A 61 -10.73 14.25 3.92
CA ALA A 61 -11.35 15.25 3.06
C ALA A 61 -11.13 16.69 3.57
N GLU A 62 -11.19 16.91 4.89
CA GLU A 62 -10.89 18.19 5.53
C GLU A 62 -9.41 18.59 5.34
N ALA A 63 -8.47 17.67 5.56
CA ALA A 63 -7.04 17.94 5.46
C ALA A 63 -6.52 18.04 4.01
N VAL A 64 -7.11 17.29 3.07
CA VAL A 64 -6.64 17.15 1.68
C VAL A 64 -7.17 18.26 0.77
N GLY A 65 -8.05 19.14 1.25
CA GLY A 65 -8.57 20.29 0.50
C GLY A 65 -7.49 21.08 -0.24
N ASP A 66 -6.34 21.29 0.42
CA ASP A 66 -5.18 22.05 -0.09
C ASP A 66 -4.08 21.18 -0.73
N PHE A 67 -4.15 19.85 -0.58
CA PHE A 67 -3.09 18.94 -1.02
C PHE A 67 -3.35 18.31 -2.41
N ARG A 68 -4.45 18.69 -3.08
CA ARG A 68 -4.87 18.05 -4.34
C ARG A 68 -3.76 18.19 -5.40
N LYS A 69 -3.29 17.02 -5.90
CA LYS A 69 -2.32 16.82 -7.00
C LYS A 69 -0.86 16.61 -6.60
N THR A 70 -0.48 16.73 -5.33
CA THR A 70 0.90 16.48 -4.92
C THR A 70 1.13 14.97 -4.69
N PRO A 71 2.17 14.35 -5.27
CA PRO A 71 2.46 12.95 -5.00
C PRO A 71 2.92 12.76 -3.55
N ILE A 72 2.53 11.64 -2.95
CA ILE A 72 2.95 11.23 -1.61
C ILE A 72 3.86 10.02 -1.76
N TYR A 73 5.05 10.13 -1.18
CA TYR A 73 6.03 9.04 -1.17
C TYR A 73 6.12 8.46 0.23
N ILE A 74 5.93 7.15 0.34
CA ILE A 74 6.07 6.43 1.60
C ILE A 74 7.40 5.68 1.56
N VAL A 75 8.29 6.03 2.49
CA VAL A 75 9.62 5.45 2.65
C VAL A 75 9.77 4.79 4.01
N GLY A 76 10.74 3.90 4.11
CA GLY A 76 11.05 3.15 5.33
C GLY A 76 11.38 1.70 5.00
N THR A 77 11.86 0.96 5.99
CA THR A 77 12.19 -0.46 5.87
C THR A 77 11.03 -1.23 5.26
N ASP A 78 11.31 -2.08 4.28
CA ASP A 78 10.25 -2.87 3.66
C ASP A 78 9.55 -3.80 4.65
N CYS A 79 8.23 -3.74 4.65
CA CYS A 79 7.35 -4.56 5.48
C CYS A 79 5.91 -4.46 4.98
N THR A 80 5.11 -5.50 5.22
CA THR A 80 3.69 -5.55 4.85
C THR A 80 2.88 -4.43 5.48
N ALA A 81 3.20 -4.03 6.72
CA ALA A 81 2.52 -2.93 7.41
C ALA A 81 2.66 -1.60 6.66
N LYS A 82 3.85 -1.28 6.15
CA LYS A 82 4.10 -0.07 5.34
C LYS A 82 3.20 -0.05 4.10
N ARG A 83 3.15 -1.16 3.36
CA ARG A 83 2.30 -1.34 2.16
C ARG A 83 0.81 -1.20 2.49
N ASN A 84 0.36 -1.81 3.59
CA ASN A 84 -1.04 -1.71 4.03
C ASN A 84 -1.43 -0.29 4.46
N ILE A 85 -0.55 0.42 5.18
CA ILE A 85 -0.77 1.84 5.55
C ILE A 85 -0.84 2.70 4.29
N ALA A 86 0.05 2.46 3.33
CA ALA A 86 0.07 3.17 2.05
C ALA A 86 -1.22 2.97 1.24
N LYS A 87 -1.68 1.71 1.11
CA LYS A 87 -2.95 1.37 0.45
C LYS A 87 -4.14 2.03 1.13
N LEU A 88 -4.22 1.97 2.47
CA LEU A 88 -5.31 2.60 3.21
C LEU A 88 -5.30 4.12 3.07
N LEU A 89 -4.12 4.74 3.12
CA LEU A 89 -3.98 6.18 2.88
C LEU A 89 -4.48 6.55 1.49
N ALA A 90 -4.05 5.82 0.45
CA ALA A 90 -4.47 6.05 -0.94
C ALA A 90 -5.99 5.97 -1.10
N ASN A 91 -6.64 4.95 -0.52
CA ASN A 91 -8.09 4.82 -0.52
C ASN A 91 -8.79 5.97 0.21
N SER A 92 -8.19 6.45 1.31
CA SER A 92 -8.78 7.49 2.13
C SER A 92 -8.77 8.86 1.44
N ILE A 93 -7.69 9.16 0.71
CA ILE A 93 -7.53 10.43 -0.02
C ILE A 93 -7.98 10.35 -1.49
N ILE A 94 -8.45 9.17 -1.94
CA ILE A 94 -8.87 8.85 -3.31
C ILE A 94 -7.73 9.09 -4.32
N TYR A 95 -6.53 8.60 -3.98
CA TYR A 95 -5.36 8.64 -4.86
C TYR A 95 -5.10 7.25 -5.43
N ARG A 96 -4.37 7.20 -6.54
CA ARG A 96 -3.87 5.93 -7.05
C ARG A 96 -2.76 5.42 -6.13
N TYR A 97 -2.80 4.15 -5.77
CA TYR A 97 -1.69 3.47 -5.09
C TYR A 97 -0.79 2.82 -6.14
N LEU A 98 0.53 2.95 -5.98
CA LEU A 98 1.54 2.18 -6.70
C LEU A 98 2.65 1.77 -5.73
N CYS A 99 3.32 0.66 -6.00
CA CYS A 99 4.51 0.22 -5.30
C CYS A 99 5.65 0.07 -6.30
N SER A 100 6.80 0.68 -6.02
CA SER A 100 7.94 0.65 -6.95
C SER A 100 8.50 -0.76 -7.13
N GLU A 101 8.52 -1.56 -6.05
CA GLU A 101 9.00 -2.95 -6.12
C GLU A 101 8.02 -3.83 -6.88
N GLU A 102 6.71 -3.76 -6.61
CA GLU A 102 5.70 -4.55 -7.34
C GLU A 102 5.75 -4.30 -8.87
N LEU A 103 5.96 -3.04 -9.28
CA LEU A 103 6.11 -2.71 -10.70
C LEU A 103 7.37 -3.34 -11.32
N LEU A 104 8.46 -3.42 -10.57
CA LEU A 104 9.69 -4.08 -11.02
C LEU A 104 9.54 -5.60 -11.04
N GLU A 105 8.84 -6.18 -10.06
CA GLU A 105 8.49 -7.61 -10.04
C GLU A 105 7.71 -7.99 -11.29
N ASP A 106 6.72 -7.19 -11.68
CA ASP A 106 5.92 -7.42 -12.89
C ASP A 106 6.77 -7.36 -14.17
N VAL A 107 7.75 -6.45 -14.23
CA VAL A 107 8.66 -6.30 -15.39
C VAL A 107 9.67 -7.45 -15.47
N LEU A 108 10.19 -7.92 -14.33
CA LEU A 108 11.21 -8.97 -14.27
C LEU A 108 10.63 -10.40 -14.23
N GLY A 109 9.31 -10.54 -14.07
CA GLY A 109 8.62 -11.83 -14.08
C GLY A 109 8.59 -12.53 -12.72
N GLY A 110 8.67 -11.78 -11.62
CA GLY A 110 8.45 -12.29 -10.26
C GLY A 110 9.50 -11.86 -9.23
N LYS A 111 9.19 -12.16 -7.96
CA LYS A 111 10.01 -11.80 -6.78
C LYS A 111 11.40 -12.41 -6.80
N ASP A 112 11.52 -13.68 -7.19
CA ASP A 112 12.81 -14.37 -7.19
C ASP A 112 13.75 -13.80 -8.26
N ALA A 113 13.21 -13.42 -9.42
CA ALA A 113 13.96 -12.75 -10.47
C ALA A 113 14.42 -11.36 -10.03
N LEU A 114 13.55 -10.60 -9.34
CA LEU A 114 13.91 -9.29 -8.76
C LEU A 114 15.05 -9.41 -7.74
N ASN A 115 14.96 -10.39 -6.83
CA ASN A 115 15.99 -10.63 -5.83
C ASN A 115 17.32 -11.05 -6.45
N ALA A 116 17.29 -11.99 -7.41
CA ALA A 116 18.48 -12.42 -8.13
C ALA A 116 19.12 -11.26 -8.93
N PHE A 117 18.30 -10.40 -9.55
CA PHE A 117 18.79 -9.23 -10.26
C PHE A 117 19.47 -8.24 -9.32
N ARG A 118 18.86 -7.97 -8.15
CA ARG A 118 19.43 -7.09 -7.14
C ARG A 118 20.74 -7.61 -6.54
N GLU A 119 20.89 -8.92 -6.41
CA GLU A 119 22.14 -9.55 -5.92
C GLU A 119 23.24 -9.59 -6.98
N SER A 120 22.88 -9.76 -8.25
CA SER A 120 23.84 -9.85 -9.35
C SER A 120 24.34 -8.47 -9.82
N ASP A 121 23.45 -7.48 -9.93
CA ASP A 121 23.79 -6.12 -10.34
C ASP A 121 22.99 -5.07 -9.55
N LEU A 122 23.54 -4.69 -8.40
CA LEU A 122 22.94 -3.66 -7.55
C LEU A 122 22.87 -2.29 -8.25
N ASN A 123 23.87 -1.94 -9.05
CA ASN A 123 23.91 -0.63 -9.71
C ASN A 123 22.85 -0.57 -10.82
N GLY A 124 22.76 -1.61 -11.65
CA GLY A 124 21.71 -1.73 -12.67
C GLY A 124 20.31 -1.71 -12.06
N TYR A 125 20.09 -2.42 -10.95
CA TYR A 125 18.84 -2.36 -10.20
C TYR A 125 18.47 -0.92 -9.77
N LEU A 126 19.43 -0.20 -9.17
CA LEU A 126 19.21 1.17 -8.72
C LEU A 126 18.95 2.14 -9.88
N GLU A 127 19.57 1.93 -11.04
CA GLU A 127 19.31 2.73 -12.25
C GLU A 127 17.89 2.54 -12.76
N VAL A 128 17.42 1.29 -12.84
CA VAL A 128 16.05 0.98 -13.27
C VAL A 128 15.02 1.53 -12.29
N GLU A 129 15.26 1.38 -10.98
CA GLU A 129 14.40 1.96 -9.94
C GLU A 129 14.36 3.49 -10.02
N THR A 130 15.52 4.12 -10.23
CA THR A 130 15.64 5.58 -10.40
C THR A 130 14.83 6.06 -11.61
N GLU A 131 14.89 5.35 -12.74
CA GLU A 131 14.13 5.70 -13.93
C GLU A 131 12.62 5.51 -13.74
N GLY A 132 12.21 4.41 -13.09
CA GLY A 132 10.82 4.20 -12.68
C GLY A 132 10.31 5.33 -11.79
N LEU A 133 11.10 5.74 -10.79
CA LEU A 133 10.73 6.83 -9.88
C LEU A 133 10.57 8.18 -10.61
N LYS A 134 11.39 8.48 -11.61
CA LYS A 134 11.24 9.70 -12.44
C LYS A 134 9.91 9.72 -13.18
N GLN A 135 9.54 8.59 -13.79
CA GLN A 135 8.27 8.48 -14.53
C GLN A 135 7.08 8.64 -13.59
N LEU A 136 7.13 7.98 -12.43
CA LEU A 136 6.07 8.04 -11.42
C LEU A 136 5.94 9.43 -10.79
N THR A 137 7.06 10.14 -10.58
CA THR A 137 7.05 11.51 -10.05
C THR A 137 6.35 12.51 -10.98
N SER A 138 6.34 12.22 -12.29
CA SER A 138 5.59 13.02 -13.26
C SER A 138 4.07 12.79 -13.18
N MET A 139 3.63 11.70 -12.53
CA MET A 139 2.23 11.39 -12.29
C MET A 139 1.77 12.09 -11.00
N GLY A 140 1.04 13.20 -11.12
CA GLY A 140 0.39 13.84 -9.97
C GLY A 140 -0.71 12.96 -9.35
N SER A 141 -1.10 13.26 -8.10
CA SER A 141 -2.16 12.55 -7.35
C SER A 141 -1.90 11.04 -7.15
N LEU A 142 -0.69 10.69 -6.72
CA LEU A 142 -0.26 9.30 -6.49
C LEU A 142 0.21 9.11 -5.04
N VAL A 143 -0.05 7.93 -4.46
CA VAL A 143 0.64 7.41 -3.27
C VAL A 143 1.59 6.31 -3.72
N LEU A 144 2.89 6.56 -3.63
CA LEU A 144 3.93 5.63 -4.04
C LEU A 144 4.62 5.01 -2.81
N CYS A 145 4.44 3.71 -2.63
CA CYS A 145 5.22 2.94 -1.66
C CYS A 145 6.60 2.63 -2.26
N CYS A 146 7.64 3.14 -1.62
CA CYS A 146 9.02 2.99 -2.06
C CYS A 146 9.75 1.94 -1.21
N GLY A 147 10.59 1.15 -1.86
CA GLY A 147 11.54 0.25 -1.20
C GLY A 147 12.75 0.99 -0.64
N ASP A 148 13.71 0.24 -0.11
CA ASP A 148 14.96 0.80 0.41
C ASP A 148 15.81 1.47 -0.68
N GLY A 149 15.73 1.01 -1.93
CA GLY A 149 16.55 1.52 -3.03
C GLY A 149 16.22 2.97 -3.41
N ALA A 150 14.97 3.39 -3.21
CA ALA A 150 14.54 4.77 -3.41
C ALA A 150 15.30 5.79 -2.54
N VAL A 151 15.87 5.39 -1.40
CA VAL A 151 16.71 6.28 -0.56
C VAL A 151 18.22 6.07 -0.75
N MET A 152 18.62 5.07 -1.56
CA MET A 152 20.04 4.77 -1.81
C MET A 152 20.73 5.74 -2.77
N ASN A 153 19.99 6.40 -3.65
CA ASN A 153 20.54 7.38 -4.57
C ASN A 153 20.19 8.81 -4.17
N SER A 154 21.17 9.72 -4.20
CA SER A 154 20.94 11.15 -3.96
C SER A 154 19.99 11.77 -5.00
N THR A 155 20.03 11.27 -6.24
CA THR A 155 19.09 11.65 -7.30
C THR A 155 17.65 11.32 -6.90
N ASN A 156 17.42 10.12 -6.34
CA ASN A 156 16.09 9.70 -5.89
C ASN A 156 15.62 10.55 -4.71
N LEU A 157 16.50 10.85 -3.75
CA LEU A 157 16.19 11.80 -2.68
C LEU A 157 15.78 13.18 -3.22
N GLY A 158 16.39 13.63 -4.31
CA GLY A 158 15.98 14.85 -5.02
C GLY A 158 14.57 14.73 -5.62
N LEU A 159 14.23 13.58 -6.22
CA LEU A 159 12.91 13.32 -6.79
C LEU A 159 11.81 13.31 -5.73
N LEU A 160 12.07 12.69 -4.56
CA LEU A 160 11.12 12.61 -3.45
C LEU A 160 10.71 13.99 -2.92
N ARG A 161 11.56 15.01 -3.08
CA ARG A 161 11.26 16.41 -2.68
C ARG A 161 10.24 17.11 -3.59
N HIS A 162 9.93 16.56 -4.76
CA HIS A 162 8.86 17.12 -5.61
C HIS A 162 7.46 16.86 -5.02
N GLY A 163 7.34 15.92 -4.09
CA GLY A 163 6.10 15.61 -3.38
C GLY A 163 6.25 15.78 -1.88
N VAL A 164 5.42 15.05 -1.13
CA VAL A 164 5.61 14.90 0.33
C VAL A 164 6.15 13.52 0.61
N SER A 165 7.32 13.50 1.25
CA SER A 165 7.99 12.28 1.68
C SER A 165 7.63 11.96 3.12
N ILE A 166 7.20 10.72 3.36
CA ILE A 166 6.71 10.22 4.64
C ILE A 166 7.50 8.99 5.02
N TRP A 167 8.30 9.12 6.07
CA TRP A 167 8.99 7.98 6.67
C TRP A 167 8.11 7.30 7.71
N ILE A 168 7.79 6.03 7.47
CA ILE A 168 7.12 5.17 8.45
C ILE A 168 8.19 4.34 9.17
N ASN A 169 8.43 4.67 10.44
CA ASN A 169 9.38 3.98 11.29
C ASN A 169 8.68 2.83 12.03
N VAL A 170 8.89 1.61 11.54
CA VAL A 170 8.37 0.36 12.10
C VAL A 170 9.43 -0.31 12.98
N PRO A 171 9.10 -0.85 14.17
CA PRO A 171 10.03 -1.64 14.97
C PRO A 171 10.65 -2.80 14.17
N LEU A 172 11.96 -2.99 14.28
CA LEU A 172 12.70 -3.98 13.48
C LEU A 172 12.24 -5.41 13.77
N GLU A 173 11.80 -5.69 14.99
CA GLU A 173 11.27 -6.99 15.38
C GLU A 173 10.03 -7.37 14.56
N LEU A 174 9.16 -6.40 14.26
CA LEU A 174 7.98 -6.62 13.44
C LEU A 174 8.36 -6.85 11.98
N VAL A 175 9.39 -6.15 11.50
CA VAL A 175 9.93 -6.34 10.13
C VAL A 175 10.48 -7.75 9.97
N VAL A 176 11.33 -8.21 10.91
CA VAL A 176 11.92 -9.55 10.84
C VAL A 176 10.83 -10.63 10.91
N ASN A 177 9.86 -10.47 11.80
CA ASN A 177 8.73 -11.39 11.90
C ASN A 177 7.92 -11.47 10.59
N ASP A 178 7.78 -10.35 9.88
CA ASP A 178 7.12 -10.30 8.57
C ASP A 178 7.93 -10.99 7.47
N MET A 179 9.26 -10.77 7.45
CA MET A 179 10.17 -11.42 6.51
C MET A 179 10.19 -12.94 6.68
N LEU A 180 10.30 -13.43 7.92
CA LEU A 180 10.37 -14.88 8.20
C LEU A 180 9.06 -15.60 7.89
N LYS A 181 7.91 -14.94 8.11
CA LYS A 181 6.60 -15.48 7.71
C LYS A 181 6.52 -15.70 6.20
N THR A 182 7.13 -14.80 5.43
CA THR A 182 7.17 -14.90 3.97
C THR A 182 8.09 -16.03 3.48
N GLN A 183 9.15 -16.35 4.24
CA GLN A 183 10.14 -17.39 3.90
C GLN A 183 9.81 -18.78 4.47
N ALA A 184 8.71 -18.93 5.22
CA ALA A 184 8.24 -20.21 5.78
C ALA A 184 9.28 -20.99 6.64
N THR A 185 10.30 -20.32 7.15
CA THR A 185 11.32 -20.91 8.04
C THR A 185 11.17 -20.34 9.45
N SER A 186 10.82 -21.19 10.41
CA SER A 186 10.61 -20.82 11.83
C SER A 186 11.83 -21.12 12.71
N ASP A 187 13.04 -21.08 12.15
CA ASP A 187 14.26 -21.44 12.89
C ASP A 187 14.78 -20.22 13.70
N PRO A 188 15.07 -20.38 15.01
CA PRO A 188 15.53 -19.29 15.87
C PRO A 188 16.90 -18.72 15.46
N ASP A 189 17.77 -19.55 14.88
CA ASP A 189 19.07 -19.11 14.34
C ASP A 189 18.88 -18.19 13.13
N SER A 190 17.85 -18.46 12.31
CA SER A 190 17.44 -17.61 11.19
C SER A 190 16.90 -16.25 11.65
N PHE A 191 16.19 -16.20 12.79
CA PHE A 191 15.73 -14.92 13.37
C PHE A 191 16.88 -14.02 13.79
N SER A 192 17.88 -14.56 14.49
CA SER A 192 19.05 -13.79 14.94
C SER A 192 19.84 -13.21 13.76
N GLU A 193 20.08 -14.04 12.73
CA GLU A 193 20.78 -13.63 11.52
C GLU A 193 19.97 -12.58 10.73
N ALA A 194 18.68 -12.81 10.52
CA ALA A 194 17.79 -11.87 9.84
C ALA A 194 17.72 -10.52 10.58
N MET A 195 17.63 -10.55 11.92
CA MET A 195 17.63 -9.34 12.75
C MET A 195 18.93 -8.57 12.60
N SER A 196 20.09 -9.25 12.59
CA SER A 196 21.38 -8.59 12.37
C SER A 196 21.45 -7.92 11.00
N ARG A 197 21.00 -8.60 9.94
CA ARG A 197 20.97 -8.06 8.57
C ARG A 197 20.04 -6.85 8.44
N VAL A 198 18.82 -6.95 8.97
CA VAL A 198 17.83 -5.85 8.94
C VAL A 198 18.33 -4.66 9.74
N ARG A 199 18.93 -4.90 10.92
CA ARG A 199 19.50 -3.84 11.75
C ARG A 199 20.65 -3.12 11.08
N GLN A 200 21.60 -3.85 10.50
CA GLN A 200 22.70 -3.26 9.75
C GLN A 200 22.18 -2.36 8.63
N ARG A 201 21.24 -2.87 7.82
CA ARG A 201 20.66 -2.12 6.72
C ARG A 201 19.85 -0.89 7.19
N TYR A 202 19.14 -1.02 8.30
CA TYR A 202 18.44 0.10 8.93
C TYR A 202 19.43 1.18 9.37
N ASP A 203 20.52 0.82 10.04
CA ASP A 203 21.53 1.78 10.52
C ASP A 203 22.21 2.52 9.35
N GLU A 204 22.46 1.83 8.22
CA GLU A 204 22.99 2.44 7.00
C GLU A 204 22.03 3.44 6.32
N LEU A 205 20.72 3.20 6.41
CA LEU A 205 19.70 3.97 5.69
C LEU A 205 18.94 4.98 6.55
N LYS A 206 19.01 4.86 7.88
CA LYS A 206 18.24 5.69 8.84
C LYS A 206 18.43 7.18 8.62
N GLU A 207 19.66 7.63 8.38
CA GLU A 207 19.96 9.04 8.13
C GLU A 207 19.29 9.54 6.84
N ARG A 208 19.20 8.66 5.84
CA ARG A 208 18.58 8.96 4.54
C ARG A 208 17.06 9.00 4.65
N TYR A 209 16.47 8.09 5.43
CA TYR A 209 15.05 8.18 5.78
C TYR A 209 14.72 9.47 6.54
N GLY A 210 15.63 9.95 7.38
CA GLY A 210 15.50 11.19 8.14
C GLY A 210 15.42 12.48 7.29
N VAL A 211 15.72 12.41 5.98
CA VAL A 211 15.55 13.55 5.06
C VAL A 211 14.07 13.79 4.71
N SER A 212 13.17 12.88 5.09
CA SER A 212 11.75 12.96 4.78
C SER A 212 11.05 14.12 5.50
N ASP A 213 10.02 14.69 4.86
CA ASP A 213 9.25 15.81 5.41
C ASP A 213 8.46 15.42 6.67
N ILE A 214 7.94 14.19 6.69
CA ILE A 214 7.16 13.64 7.80
C ILE A 214 7.85 12.37 8.30
N THR A 215 7.93 12.23 9.62
CA THR A 215 8.31 10.97 10.26
C THR A 215 7.18 10.50 11.18
N VAL A 216 6.69 9.29 10.96
CA VAL A 216 5.68 8.65 11.81
C VAL A 216 6.25 7.36 12.38
N SER A 217 6.41 7.32 13.71
CA SER A 217 6.83 6.12 14.43
C SER A 217 5.62 5.43 15.04
N VAL A 218 5.55 4.12 14.87
CA VAL A 218 4.47 3.30 15.44
C VAL A 218 4.52 3.33 16.97
N GLN A 219 5.71 3.35 17.57
CA GLN A 219 5.85 3.48 19.03
C GLN A 219 5.31 4.83 19.54
N ASN A 220 5.56 5.91 18.79
CA ASN A 220 5.06 7.23 19.16
C ASN A 220 3.53 7.29 19.06
N VAL A 221 2.94 6.72 18.01
CA VAL A 221 1.47 6.63 17.86
C VAL A 221 0.85 5.82 19.00
N ALA A 222 1.43 4.65 19.33
CA ALA A 222 0.97 3.84 20.46
C ALA A 222 0.97 4.63 21.77
N SER A 223 2.07 5.34 22.04
CA SER A 223 2.23 6.14 23.27
C SER A 223 1.25 7.31 23.34
N GLN A 224 1.03 8.02 22.23
CA GLN A 224 0.10 9.15 22.17
C GLN A 224 -1.36 8.73 22.37
N LEU A 225 -1.72 7.52 21.91
CA LEU A 225 -3.06 6.95 22.08
C LEU A 225 -3.23 6.23 23.43
N GLY A 226 -2.17 6.13 24.24
CA GLY A 226 -2.20 5.47 25.54
C GLY A 226 -2.26 3.93 25.46
N TYR A 227 -1.82 3.34 24.35
CA TYR A 227 -1.75 1.88 24.23
C TYR A 227 -0.55 1.31 24.98
N SER A 228 -0.76 0.20 25.68
CA SER A 228 0.28 -0.53 26.40
C SER A 228 1.14 -1.42 25.50
N SER A 229 0.68 -1.73 24.29
CA SER A 229 1.41 -2.54 23.29
C SER A 229 1.25 -1.98 21.89
N ILE A 230 2.31 -2.12 21.08
CA ILE A 230 2.39 -1.71 19.67
C ILE A 230 1.38 -2.46 18.81
N ASP A 231 1.05 -3.71 19.17
CA ASP A 231 0.11 -4.56 18.41
C ASP A 231 -1.33 -4.05 18.45
N SER A 232 -1.64 -3.14 19.38
CA SER A 232 -2.96 -2.54 19.54
C SER A 232 -3.19 -1.39 18.57
N VAL A 233 -2.13 -0.86 17.95
CA VAL A 233 -2.22 0.22 16.96
C VAL A 233 -2.93 -0.30 15.72
N THR A 234 -3.93 0.42 15.24
CA THR A 234 -4.67 0.08 14.02
C THR A 234 -4.10 0.78 12.80
N LEU A 235 -4.40 0.28 11.59
CA LEU A 235 -4.01 0.97 10.35
C LEU A 235 -4.61 2.38 10.30
N GLU A 236 -5.86 2.52 10.76
CA GLU A 236 -6.55 3.81 10.80
C GLU A 236 -5.83 4.80 11.71
N ASP A 237 -5.35 4.38 12.88
CA ASP A 237 -4.59 5.25 13.80
C ASP A 237 -3.33 5.80 13.14
N MET A 238 -2.60 4.95 12.41
CA MET A 238 -1.41 5.36 11.66
C MET A 238 -1.74 6.35 10.55
N VAL A 239 -2.78 6.08 9.76
CA VAL A 239 -3.22 6.97 8.68
C VAL A 239 -3.74 8.30 9.25
N LEU A 240 -4.46 8.29 10.36
CA LEU A 240 -4.91 9.51 11.05
C LEU A 240 -3.74 10.37 11.50
N GLU A 241 -2.69 9.77 12.07
CA GLU A 241 -1.49 10.52 12.44
C GLU A 241 -0.76 11.07 11.21
N ILE A 242 -0.63 10.28 10.14
CA ILE A 242 -0.06 10.76 8.86
C ILE A 242 -0.82 11.99 8.36
N VAL A 243 -2.15 11.92 8.30
CA VAL A 243 -3.01 13.02 7.84
C VAL A 243 -2.85 14.25 8.72
N ARG A 244 -2.77 14.07 10.05
CA ARG A 244 -2.52 15.16 11.00
C ARG A 244 -1.16 15.83 10.78
N GLN A 245 -0.12 15.05 10.47
CA GLN A 245 1.21 15.59 10.18
C GLN A 245 1.24 16.33 8.84
N ILE A 246 0.57 15.81 7.81
CA ILE A 246 0.40 16.50 6.52
C ILE A 246 -0.27 17.86 6.73
N GLU A 247 -1.36 17.91 7.50
CA GLU A 247 -2.06 19.16 7.81
C GLU A 247 -1.15 20.17 8.51
N ARG A 248 -0.33 19.72 9.48
CA ARG A 248 0.67 20.58 10.16
C ARG A 248 1.69 21.12 9.18
N LEU A 249 2.21 20.30 8.27
CA LEU A 249 3.17 20.74 7.26
C LEU A 249 2.58 21.78 6.32
N ILE A 250 1.35 21.59 5.86
CA ILE A 250 0.66 22.54 4.97
C ILE A 250 0.50 23.89 5.67
N ARG A 251 0.01 23.89 6.92
CA ARG A 251 -0.15 25.10 7.73
C ARG A 251 1.19 25.80 7.94
N ALA A 252 2.26 25.06 8.21
CA ALA A 252 3.60 25.62 8.37
C ALA A 252 4.10 26.28 7.07
N LYS A 253 3.95 25.63 5.91
CA LYS A 253 4.32 26.20 4.60
C LYS A 253 3.54 27.48 4.29
N SER A 254 2.22 27.47 4.52
CA SER A 254 1.37 28.65 4.33
C SER A 254 1.81 29.85 5.19
N MET A 255 2.16 29.61 6.47
CA MET A 255 2.67 30.67 7.35
C MET A 255 4.03 31.22 6.87
N MET A 256 4.93 30.37 6.40
CA MET A 256 6.24 30.80 5.87
C MET A 256 6.11 31.60 4.58
N GLU A 257 5.21 31.20 3.68
CA GLU A 257 4.93 31.95 2.44
C GLU A 257 4.31 33.32 2.71
N ALA A 258 3.42 33.41 3.70
CA ALA A 258 2.83 34.68 4.12
C ALA A 258 3.87 35.63 4.73
N ALA A 259 4.86 35.10 5.46
CA ALA A 259 5.95 35.89 6.05
C ALA A 259 7.02 36.31 5.02
N GLY A 260 7.14 35.58 3.90
CA GLY A 260 8.15 35.82 2.86
C GLY A 260 7.72 36.76 1.73
N LYS A 261 6.44 37.20 1.68
CA LYS A 261 5.99 38.18 0.68
C LYS A 261 6.52 39.57 1.03
N PRO A 262 7.33 40.22 0.16
CA PRO A 262 7.70 41.61 0.36
C PRO A 262 6.45 42.48 0.27
N PHE A 263 6.36 43.46 1.18
CA PHE A 263 5.26 44.43 1.31
C PHE A 263 5.07 45.27 0.04
#